data_AF-A0A4R1I773-F1
#
_entry.id   AF-A0A4R1I773-F1
#
_cell.length_a   1.000
_cell.length_b   1.000
_cell.length_c   1.000
_cell.angle_alpha   90.00
_cell.angle_beta   90.00
_cell.angle_gamma   90.00
#
_symmetry.space_group_name_H-M   'P 1'
#
loop_
_entity.id
_entity.type
_entity.pdbx_description
1 polymer ?
#
loop_
_entity_poly.entity_id
_entity_poly.type
_entity_poly.pdbx_seq_one_letter_code
_entity_poly.pdbx_strand_id
1 'polypeptide(L)'
;MRRSLLTLAALAGLALAAPPAGAAENRCGWYVNPTPGNWYLSDRDGDWWMRSQGGMEAEGFDNAPDFNSKEYVKLQPNGYGYGCACLSVDTDKAKMNITRIYSGTILPLSRCRNDKALNKPG
;
A
#
# COMPACT_ATOMS: atom_id res chain seq x y z
N MET A 1 43.46 -48.07 -33.19
CA MET A 1 43.69 -47.23 -31.99
C MET A 1 43.08 -45.85 -32.25
N ARG A 2 42.29 -45.36 -31.28
CA ARG A 2 41.81 -43.97 -31.03
C ARG A 2 41.14 -43.20 -32.18
N ARG A 3 39.80 -43.17 -32.17
CA ARG A 3 38.98 -42.08 -32.72
C ARG A 3 38.77 -41.03 -31.61
N SER A 4 39.38 -39.85 -31.75
CA SER A 4 39.17 -38.74 -30.84
C SER A 4 37.80 -38.12 -31.08
N LEU A 5 36.92 -38.17 -30.09
CA LEU A 5 35.63 -37.48 -30.09
C LEU A 5 35.84 -36.08 -29.52
N LEU A 6 35.79 -35.06 -30.37
CA LEU A 6 35.74 -33.66 -29.96
C LEU A 6 34.36 -33.38 -29.35
N THR A 7 34.32 -33.17 -28.05
CA THR A 7 33.12 -32.81 -27.30
C THR A 7 32.89 -31.31 -27.42
N LEU A 8 31.89 -30.89 -28.21
CA LEU A 8 31.39 -29.51 -28.17
C LEU A 8 30.67 -29.30 -26.84
N ALA A 9 31.28 -28.56 -25.91
CA ALA A 9 30.59 -28.06 -24.73
C ALA A 9 29.75 -26.84 -25.12
N ALA A 10 28.45 -27.05 -25.34
CA ALA A 10 27.49 -25.96 -25.50
C ALA A 10 27.22 -25.32 -24.13
N LEU A 11 27.79 -24.14 -23.88
CA LEU A 11 27.45 -23.29 -22.74
C LEU A 11 26.05 -22.71 -22.94
N ALA A 12 25.03 -23.37 -22.38
CA ALA A 12 23.69 -22.80 -22.26
C ALA A 12 23.71 -21.72 -21.17
N GLY A 13 23.65 -20.45 -21.59
CA GLY A 13 23.54 -19.32 -20.67
C GLY A 13 22.19 -19.34 -19.95
N LEU A 14 22.21 -19.48 -18.62
CA LEU A 14 21.05 -19.23 -17.77
C LEU A 14 20.74 -17.72 -17.82
N ALA A 15 19.70 -17.34 -18.56
CA ALA A 15 19.13 -16.01 -18.44
C ALA A 15 18.42 -15.91 -17.07
N LEU A 16 19.00 -15.17 -16.12
CA LEU A 16 18.30 -14.79 -14.90
C LEU A 16 17.18 -13.83 -15.27
N ALA A 17 15.93 -14.29 -15.21
CA ALA A 17 14.77 -13.42 -15.24
C ALA A 17 14.75 -12.60 -13.95
N ALA A 18 15.02 -11.29 -14.04
CA ALA A 18 14.79 -10.38 -12.93
C ALA A 18 13.29 -10.34 -12.61
N PRO A 19 12.89 -10.32 -11.33
CA PRO A 19 11.48 -10.15 -10.99
C PRO A 19 11.00 -8.80 -11.54
N PRO A 20 9.73 -8.72 -12.02
CA PRO A 20 9.17 -7.46 -12.45
C PRO A 20 9.27 -6.47 -11.29
N ALA A 21 9.89 -5.30 -11.53
CA ALA A 21 9.71 -4.16 -10.65
C ALA A 21 8.20 -3.88 -10.62
N GLY A 22 7.56 -4.15 -9.47
CA GLY A 22 6.13 -3.94 -9.30
C GLY A 22 5.81 -2.49 -9.60
N ALA A 23 4.87 -2.25 -10.52
CA ALA A 23 4.30 -0.91 -10.66
C ALA A 23 3.60 -0.55 -9.35
N ALA A 24 3.67 0.73 -8.96
CA ALA A 24 2.98 1.22 -7.77
C ALA A 24 1.50 0.78 -7.78
N GLU A 25 1.09 0.14 -6.71
CA GLU A 25 -0.28 -0.28 -6.49
C GLU A 25 -1.15 0.94 -6.19
N ASN A 26 -2.32 1.03 -6.81
CA ASN A 26 -3.30 2.05 -6.45
C ASN A 26 -4.36 1.45 -5.51
N ARG A 27 -4.29 1.82 -4.23
CA ARG A 27 -5.21 1.33 -3.19
C ARG A 27 -6.18 2.43 -2.78
N CYS A 28 -7.47 2.10 -2.77
CA CYS A 28 -8.54 3.04 -2.45
C CYS A 28 -9.43 2.46 -1.36
N GLY A 29 -9.76 3.27 -0.37
CA GLY A 29 -10.54 2.81 0.76
C GLY A 29 -10.70 3.85 1.85
N TRP A 30 -11.11 3.38 3.04
CA TRP A 30 -11.19 4.22 4.22
C TRP A 30 -9.78 4.61 4.65
N TYR A 31 -9.53 5.91 4.74
CA TYR A 31 -8.25 6.46 5.16
C TYR A 31 -8.36 6.87 6.62
N VAL A 32 -7.64 6.19 7.51
CA VAL A 32 -7.95 6.18 8.95
C VAL A 32 -6.76 6.67 9.76
N ASN A 33 -7.04 7.62 10.65
CA ASN A 33 -6.14 8.06 11.70
C ASN A 33 -6.88 8.00 13.04
N PRO A 34 -6.90 6.85 13.72
CA PRO A 34 -7.74 6.67 14.89
C PRO A 34 -7.15 7.33 16.14
N THR A 35 -5.83 7.51 16.19
CA THR A 35 -5.09 8.04 17.36
C THR A 35 -3.79 8.70 16.89
N PRO A 36 -3.11 9.51 17.74
CA PRO A 36 -1.88 10.19 17.32
C PRO A 36 -0.81 9.21 16.81
N GLY A 37 -0.27 9.45 15.62
CA GLY A 37 0.82 8.64 15.05
C GLY A 37 0.41 7.29 14.47
N ASN A 38 -0.88 6.95 14.41
CA ASN A 38 -1.36 5.70 13.83
C ASN A 38 -2.16 5.95 12.56
N TRP A 39 -1.75 5.34 11.45
CA TRP A 39 -2.39 5.53 10.15
C TRP A 39 -2.45 4.23 9.36
N TYR A 40 -3.60 3.99 8.74
CA TYR A 40 -3.81 2.88 7.82
C TYR A 40 -4.88 3.20 6.77
N LEU A 41 -4.88 2.42 5.68
CA LEU A 41 -5.91 2.42 4.66
C LEU A 41 -6.66 1.09 4.71
N SER A 42 -7.98 1.12 4.92
CA SER A 42 -8.82 -0.07 4.87
C SER A 42 -9.49 -0.20 3.51
N ASP A 43 -9.09 -1.20 2.73
CA ASP A 43 -9.71 -1.55 1.46
C ASP A 43 -10.35 -2.96 1.50
N ARG A 44 -10.75 -3.51 0.34
CA ARG A 44 -11.38 -4.84 0.28
C ARG A 44 -10.47 -5.99 0.74
N ASP A 45 -9.15 -5.78 0.70
CA ASP A 45 -8.15 -6.79 1.05
C ASP A 45 -7.82 -6.73 2.56
N GLY A 46 -8.14 -5.63 3.24
CA GLY A 46 -7.96 -5.45 4.67
C GLY A 46 -7.36 -4.10 5.04
N ASP A 47 -6.78 -4.04 6.25
CA ASP A 47 -6.14 -2.84 6.79
C ASP A 47 -4.66 -2.81 6.43
N TRP A 48 -4.28 -1.81 5.64
CA TRP A 48 -2.91 -1.56 5.20
C TRP A 48 -2.25 -0.50 6.09
N TRP A 49 -1.42 -0.94 7.03
CA TRP A 49 -0.71 -0.04 7.94
C TRP A 49 0.38 0.73 7.22
N MET A 50 0.40 2.05 7.42
CA MET A 50 1.41 2.95 6.85
C MET A 50 2.19 3.69 7.93
N ARG A 51 1.64 3.81 9.14
CA ARG A 51 2.34 4.37 10.30
C ARG A 51 1.79 3.81 11.59
N SER A 52 2.66 3.49 12.54
CA SER A 52 2.29 3.19 13.90
C SER A 52 3.14 3.96 14.90
N GLN A 53 2.52 4.39 16.00
CA GLN A 53 3.22 5.16 17.01
C GLN A 53 4.36 4.34 17.64
N GLY A 54 5.60 4.83 17.54
CA GLY A 54 6.79 4.13 18.02
C GLY A 54 7.17 2.88 17.21
N GLY A 55 6.59 2.70 16.02
CA GLY A 55 6.77 1.53 15.19
C GLY A 55 7.16 1.86 13.76
N MET A 56 6.46 1.25 12.81
CA MET A 56 6.76 1.40 11.39
C MET A 56 6.30 2.76 10.86
N GLU A 57 6.97 3.22 9.82
CA GLU A 57 6.54 4.34 9.00
C GLU A 57 6.89 4.01 7.54
N ALA A 58 5.92 4.18 6.66
CA ALA A 58 6.11 4.02 5.23
C ALA A 58 7.08 5.09 4.72
N GLU A 59 7.94 4.74 3.77
CA GLU A 59 8.76 5.75 3.11
C GLU A 59 7.87 6.75 2.35
N GLY A 60 8.17 8.04 2.45
CA GLY A 60 7.37 9.07 1.80
C GLY A 60 6.00 9.28 2.45
N PHE A 61 5.86 8.98 3.74
CA PHE A 61 4.61 9.23 4.48
C PHE A 61 4.09 10.67 4.34
N ASP A 62 4.99 11.65 4.22
CA ASP A 62 4.64 13.05 3.97
C ASP A 62 3.96 13.31 2.61
N ASN A 63 3.99 12.33 1.68
CA ASN A 63 3.24 12.38 0.41
C ASN A 63 1.79 11.93 0.58
N ALA A 64 1.42 11.39 1.74
CA ALA A 64 0.04 11.03 2.04
C ALA A 64 -0.82 12.30 2.16
N PRO A 65 -2.08 12.28 1.70
CA PRO A 65 -2.88 13.47 1.67
C PRO A 65 -3.38 13.83 3.07
N ASP A 66 -3.44 15.14 3.37
CA ASP A 66 -4.15 15.63 4.55
C ASP A 66 -5.67 15.44 4.40
N PHE A 67 -6.36 15.25 5.53
CA PHE A 67 -7.82 15.17 5.51
C PHE A 67 -8.47 16.48 5.06
N ASN A 68 -9.53 16.35 4.24
CA ASN A 68 -10.47 17.45 4.02
C ASN A 68 -11.49 17.47 5.16
N SER A 69 -11.52 18.56 5.93
CA SER A 69 -12.46 18.73 7.06
C SER A 69 -13.94 18.55 6.73
N LYS A 70 -14.35 18.74 5.47
CA LYS A 70 -15.73 18.52 5.00
C LYS A 70 -16.03 17.06 4.65
N GLU A 71 -14.99 16.28 4.35
CA GLU A 71 -15.06 14.88 3.93
C GLU A 71 -14.40 13.97 4.98
N TYR A 72 -14.60 14.31 6.25
CA TYR A 72 -13.97 13.65 7.38
C TYR A 72 -14.97 13.38 8.49
N VAL A 73 -14.89 12.18 9.07
CA VAL A 73 -15.68 11.78 10.24
C VAL A 73 -14.76 11.78 11.45
N LYS A 74 -15.03 12.67 12.40
CA LYS A 74 -14.35 12.70 13.71
C LYS A 74 -14.95 11.63 14.62
N LEU A 75 -14.09 10.79 15.19
CA LEU A 75 -14.44 9.79 16.20
C LEU A 75 -14.18 10.28 17.62
N GLN A 76 -13.30 11.27 17.80
CA GLN A 76 -12.86 11.76 19.12
C GLN A 76 -12.76 13.30 19.16
N PRO A 77 -12.88 13.93 20.36
CA PRO A 77 -12.79 15.40 20.51
C PRO A 77 -11.47 16.01 20.03
N ASN A 78 -10.38 15.25 20.12
CA ASN A 78 -9.04 15.63 19.68
C ASN A 78 -8.87 15.60 18.14
N GLY A 79 -9.90 15.25 17.39
CA GLY A 79 -9.92 15.38 15.92
C GLY A 79 -9.49 14.14 15.14
N TYR A 80 -9.27 12.99 15.80
CA TYR A 80 -8.99 11.70 15.14
C TYR A 80 -10.26 11.03 14.61
N GLY A 81 -10.09 10.14 13.63
CA GLY A 81 -11.18 9.66 12.78
C GLY A 81 -10.75 9.21 11.39
N TYR A 82 -11.65 9.28 10.41
CA TYR A 82 -11.42 8.74 9.08
C TYR A 82 -12.06 9.54 7.94
N GLY A 83 -11.46 9.41 6.76
CA GLY A 83 -11.94 9.91 5.47
C GLY A 83 -11.97 8.80 4.43
N CYS A 84 -12.04 9.18 3.16
CA CYS A 84 -11.92 8.27 2.02
C CYS A 84 -10.76 8.75 1.13
N ALA A 85 -9.89 7.86 0.66
CA ALA A 85 -8.76 8.24 -0.19
C ALA A 85 -8.36 7.14 -1.18
N CYS A 86 -7.56 7.52 -2.18
CA CYS A 86 -6.74 6.61 -2.97
C CYS A 86 -5.27 6.97 -2.80
N LEU A 87 -4.41 5.96 -2.68
CA LEU A 87 -2.96 6.10 -2.54
C LEU A 87 -2.26 5.29 -3.65
N SER A 88 -1.21 5.87 -4.23
CA SER A 88 -0.24 5.17 -5.08
C SER A 88 0.93 4.72 -4.21
N VAL A 89 1.14 3.41 -4.08
CA VAL A 89 1.97 2.83 -3.01
C VAL A 89 2.73 1.57 -3.44
N ASP A 90 3.78 1.24 -2.68
CA ASP A 90 4.29 -0.13 -2.59
C ASP A 90 3.75 -0.81 -1.33
N THR A 91 3.51 -2.12 -1.39
CA THR A 91 3.00 -2.87 -0.24
C THR A 91 3.82 -4.10 0.11
N ASP A 92 3.82 -4.46 1.39
CA ASP A 92 4.19 -5.77 1.90
C ASP A 92 2.90 -6.49 2.33
N LYS A 93 2.33 -7.28 1.41
CA LYS A 93 1.09 -8.02 1.63
C LYS A 93 1.20 -9.04 2.77
N ALA A 94 2.38 -9.62 3.02
CA ALA A 94 2.53 -10.59 4.09
C ALA A 94 2.37 -9.94 5.47
N LYS A 95 2.76 -8.66 5.58
CA LYS A 95 2.62 -7.86 6.80
C LYS A 95 1.38 -6.96 6.81
N MET A 96 0.65 -6.86 5.70
CA MET A 96 -0.43 -5.88 5.49
C MET A 96 0.06 -4.45 5.72
N ASN A 97 1.22 -4.11 5.14
CA ASN A 97 1.82 -2.79 5.28
C ASN A 97 1.93 -2.09 3.93
N ILE A 98 1.70 -0.78 3.93
CA ILE A 98 2.21 0.12 2.89
C ILE A 98 3.65 0.45 3.27
N THR A 99 4.59 0.17 2.37
CA THR A 99 6.03 0.35 2.61
C THR A 99 6.58 1.63 2.00
N ARG A 100 5.93 2.16 0.94
CA ARG A 100 6.23 3.46 0.35
C ARG A 100 4.95 4.13 -0.15
N ILE A 101 4.85 5.45 0.02
CA ILE A 101 3.78 6.29 -0.51
C ILE A 101 4.35 7.25 -1.54
N TYR A 102 3.87 7.14 -2.78
CA TYR A 102 4.26 8.01 -3.88
C TYR A 102 3.38 9.27 -3.94
N SER A 103 2.08 9.09 -3.73
CA SER A 103 1.09 10.17 -3.74
C SER A 103 -0.25 9.68 -3.18
N GLY A 104 -1.14 10.60 -2.87
CA GLY A 104 -2.52 10.26 -2.57
C GLY A 104 -3.51 11.38 -2.84
N THR A 105 -4.79 11.04 -2.77
CA THR A 105 -5.89 11.99 -3.03
C THR A 105 -7.07 11.69 -2.12
N ILE A 106 -7.57 12.71 -1.41
CA ILE A 106 -8.83 12.61 -0.66
C ILE A 106 -9.99 12.53 -1.63
N LEU A 107 -10.91 11.62 -1.34
CA LEU A 107 -12.17 11.43 -2.04
C LEU A 107 -13.34 11.89 -1.18
N PRO A 108 -14.50 12.19 -1.78
CA PRO A 108 -15.74 12.36 -1.03
C PRO A 108 -16.07 11.11 -0.22
N LEU A 109 -16.54 11.28 1.02
CA LEU A 109 -16.94 10.18 1.90
C LEU A 109 -17.99 9.26 1.24
N SER A 110 -18.85 9.83 0.39
CA SER A 110 -19.86 9.08 -0.36
C SER A 110 -19.25 7.96 -1.20
N ARG A 111 -18.02 8.11 -1.69
CA ARG A 111 -17.32 7.06 -2.45
C ARG A 111 -17.15 5.80 -1.63
N CYS A 112 -16.58 5.93 -0.43
CA CYS A 112 -16.38 4.79 0.46
C CYS A 112 -17.70 4.31 1.09
N ARG A 113 -18.64 5.21 1.41
CA ARG A 113 -19.97 4.83 1.95
C ARG A 113 -20.80 3.98 0.99
N ASN A 114 -20.64 4.21 -0.32
CA ASN A 114 -21.39 3.51 -1.36
C ASN A 114 -20.65 2.29 -1.91
N ASP A 115 -19.40 2.07 -1.53
CA ASP A 115 -18.63 0.89 -1.95
C ASP A 115 -18.97 -0.31 -1.06
N LYS A 116 -19.66 -1.30 -1.65
CA LYS A 116 -20.10 -2.51 -0.95
C LYS A 116 -18.95 -3.48 -0.64
N ALA A 117 -17.79 -3.30 -1.25
CA ALA A 117 -16.62 -4.11 -0.95
C ALA A 117 -15.87 -3.63 0.30
N LEU A 118 -16.22 -2.45 0.83
CA LEU A 118 -15.59 -1.89 2.02
C LEU A 118 -16.42 -2.19 3.28
N ASN A 119 -15.74 -2.69 4.31
CA ASN A 119 -16.30 -2.71 5.65
C ASN A 119 -16.25 -1.30 6.25
N LYS A 120 -17.16 -0.97 7.16
CA LYS A 120 -17.06 0.30 7.90
C LYS A 120 -15.79 0.29 8.75
N PRO A 121 -15.04 1.40 8.78
CA PRO A 121 -13.91 1.52 9.69
C PRO A 121 -14.43 1.49 11.14
N GLY A 122 -13.77 0.70 11.98
CA GLY A 122 -14.09 0.51 13.39
C GLY A 122 -13.63 1.66 14.26
#